data_AF-A0A2K5S6R6-F1
#
_entry.id   AF-A0A2K5S6R6-F1
#
_cell.length_a   1.000
_cell.length_b   1.000
_cell.length_c   1.000
_cell.angle_alpha   90.00
_cell.angle_beta   90.00
_cell.angle_gamma   90.00
#
_symmetry.space_group_name_H-M   'P 1'
#
loop_
_entity.id
_entity.type
_entity.pdbx_description
1 polymer ?
#
loop_
_entity_poly.entity_id
_entity_poly.type
_entity_poly.pdbx_seq_one_letter_code
_entity_poly.pdbx_strand_id
1 'polypeptide(L)' 'MCRLHAPGKGLSQSALPYRCRSLTSDDVKEQIYKLAKKGLIPSQIGC' A
#
# COMPACT_ATOMS: atom_id res chain seq x y z
N MET A 1 -11.01 -9.10 -0.18
CA MET A 1 -11.53 -8.75 -1.52
C MET A 1 -12.53 -9.81 -1.93
N CYS A 2 -13.81 -9.41 -1.94
CA CYS A 2 -14.91 -10.24 -2.42
C CYS A 2 -15.11 -10.02 -3.91
N ARG A 3 -15.74 -10.97 -4.60
CA ARG A 3 -16.02 -10.87 -6.03
C ARG A 3 -17.27 -10.00 -6.23
N LEU A 4 -17.17 -9.05 -7.16
CA LEU A 4 -18.28 -8.16 -7.54
C LEU A 4 -19.44 -8.91 -8.22
N HIS A 5 -19.17 -10.04 -8.91
CA HIS A 5 -20.16 -10.72 -9.77
C HIS A 5 -20.35 -12.22 -9.52
N ALA A 6 -19.67 -12.82 -8.54
CA ALA A 6 -19.80 -14.26 -8.29
C ALA A 6 -20.09 -14.53 -6.81
N PRO A 7 -21.06 -15.41 -6.49
CA PRO A 7 -21.31 -15.80 -5.11
C PRO A 7 -20.09 -16.58 -4.59
N GLY A 8 -19.35 -15.97 -3.66
CA GLY A 8 -18.16 -16.58 -3.06
C GLY A 8 -17.54 -15.65 -2.02
N LYS A 9 -17.23 -16.19 -0.84
CA LYS A 9 -16.67 -15.43 0.27
C LYS A 9 -15.14 -15.39 0.14
N GLY A 10 -14.62 -14.26 -0.35
CA GLY A 10 -13.18 -14.06 -0.53
C GLY A 10 -12.50 -13.67 0.78
N LEU A 11 -11.60 -14.53 1.28
CA LEU A 11 -10.89 -14.37 2.56
C LEU A 11 -9.60 -13.53 2.46
N SER A 12 -9.20 -13.09 1.27
CA SER A 12 -7.99 -12.28 1.11
C SER A 12 -8.23 -10.87 1.63
N GLN A 13 -7.74 -10.54 2.82
CA GLN A 13 -7.68 -9.18 3.37
C GLN A 13 -6.26 -8.96 3.89
N SER A 14 -5.66 -7.82 3.57
CA SER A 14 -4.41 -7.38 4.20
C SER A 14 -4.69 -7.03 5.67
N ALA A 15 -3.89 -7.57 6.57
CA ALA A 15 -3.93 -7.20 7.98
C ALA A 15 -2.99 -6.02 8.22
N LEU A 16 -3.50 -4.95 8.84
CA LEU A 16 -2.65 -3.83 9.23
C LEU A 16 -1.75 -4.25 10.40
N PRO A 17 -0.44 -3.92 10.37
CA PRO A 17 0.45 -4.23 11.47
C PRO A 17 0.01 -3.48 12.74
N TYR A 18 0.08 -4.16 13.88
CA TYR A 18 -0.35 -3.62 15.19
C TYR A 18 0.39 -2.34 15.60
N ARG A 19 1.62 -2.15 15.12
CA ARG A 19 2.46 -0.99 15.44
C ARG A 19 2.77 -0.18 14.19
N CYS A 20 2.49 1.12 14.25
CA CYS A 20 2.94 2.07 13.23
C CYS A 20 4.46 2.27 13.36
N ARG A 21 5.20 2.11 12.26
CA ARG A 21 6.62 2.46 12.22
C ARG A 21 6.73 3.99 12.27
N SER A 22 7.44 4.52 13.26
CA SER A 22 7.71 5.95 13.42
C SER A 22 8.84 6.38 12.49
N LEU A 23 8.57 6.48 11.19
CA LEU A 23 9.48 7.11 10.23
C LEU A 23 9.28 8.63 10.26
N THR A 24 10.37 9.39 10.11
CA THR A 24 10.30 10.85 9.96
C THR A 24 9.56 11.19 8.68
N SER A 25 8.57 12.07 8.76
CA SER A 25 7.67 12.43 7.66
C SER A 25 8.37 13.10 6.47
N ASP A 26 9.61 13.58 6.64
CA ASP A 26 10.43 14.15 5.58
C ASP A 26 11.05 13.07 4.66
N ASP A 27 11.65 12.03 5.25
CA ASP A 27 12.26 10.90 4.52
C ASP A 27 11.24 10.15 3.66
N VAL A 28 10.02 10.00 4.18
CA VAL A 28 8.90 9.37 3.46
C VAL A 28 8.53 10.16 2.20
N LYS A 29 8.55 11.50 2.26
CA LYS A 29 8.24 12.34 1.10
C LYS A 29 9.31 12.19 0.03
N GLU A 30 10.58 12.21 0.40
CA GLU A 30 11.68 12.07 -0.56
C GLU A 30 11.62 10.72 -1.29
N GLN A 31 11.36 9.63 -0.56
CA GLN A 31 11.19 8.31 -1.15
C GLN A 31 10.02 8.26 -2.14
N ILE A 32 8.87 8.83 -1.79
CA ILE A 32 7.70 8.88 -2.68
C ILE A 32 8.03 9.66 -3.96
N TYR A 33 8.68 10.83 -3.87
CA TYR A 33 9.05 11.61 -5.06
C TYR A 33 10.05 10.87 -5.95
N LYS A 34 11.03 10.20 -5.37
CA LYS A 34 12.04 9.42 -6.10
C LYS A 34 11.43 8.24 -6.83
N LEU A 35 10.50 7.52 -6.19
CA LEU A 35 9.81 6.36 -6.76
C LEU A 35 8.75 6.77 -7.79
N ALA A 36 8.05 7.90 -7.56
CA ALA A 36 7.12 8.48 -8.52
C ALA A 36 7.81 8.96 -9.79
N LYS A 37 9.00 9.59 -9.67
CA LYS A 37 9.81 9.98 -10.85
C LYS A 37 10.30 8.79 -11.66
N LYS A 38 10.43 7.61 -11.05
CA LYS A 38 10.73 6.35 -11.76
C LYS A 38 9.52 5.76 -12.48
N GLY A 39 8.32 6.34 -12.32
CA GLY A 39 7.09 5.87 -12.96
C GLY A 39 6.41 4.72 -12.23
N LEU A 40 6.76 4.46 -10.96
CA LEU A 40 6.11 3.42 -10.17
C LEU A 40 4.69 3.82 -9.79
N ILE A 41 3.80 2.83 -9.80
CA ILE A 41 2.38 3.01 -9.51
C ILE A 41 2.23 3.19 -7.99
N PRO A 42 1.35 4.05 -7.47
CA PRO A 42 1.20 4.29 -6.04
C PRO A 42 0.98 3.01 -5.21
N SER A 43 0.30 2.02 -5.79
CA SER A 43 0.09 0.70 -5.19
C SER A 43 1.38 -0.11 -5.06
N GLN A 44 2.41 0.10 -5.88
CA GLN A 44 3.75 -0.49 -5.72
C GLN A 44 4.63 0.31 -4.75
N ILE A 45 4.35 1.59 -4.53
CA ILE A 45 5.10 2.46 -3.60
C ILE A 45 4.66 2.22 -2.16
N GLY A 46 3.37 1.94 -1.96
CA GLY A 46 2.76 1.74 -0.63
C GLY A 46 2.47 0.29 -0.24
N CYS A 47 2.79 -0.69 -1.09
CA CYS A 47 2.86 -2.11 -0.68
C CYS A 47 4.17 -2.36 0.07
#